data_AF-A0A4P7IB06-F1
#
_entry.id   AF-A0A4P7IB06-F1
#
_cell.length_a   1.000
_cell.length_b   1.000
_cell.length_c   1.000
_cell.angle_alpha   90.00
_cell.angle_beta   90.00
_cell.angle_gamma   90.00
#
_symmetry.space_group_name_H-M   'P 1'
#
loop_
_entity.id
_entity.type
_entity.pdbx_description
1 polymer ?
#
loop_
_entity_poly.entity_id
_entity_poly.type
_entity_poly.pdbx_seq_one_letter_code
_entity_poly.pdbx_strand_id
1 'polypeptide(L)'
;MTRSVLVVDGANVVGSVPDGWWKDRSGAARRLHERLLVADLAHDDVVLVLEGAAKAGVRAGRDGHVLTVHAARDGDSEIRARARSAVSSGAHVVVVTADRALGANVSPAQVLSPSWLLDRIG
;
A
#
# COMPACT_ATOMS: atom_id res chain seq x y z
N MET A 1 -2.60 -19.36 -13.48
CA MET A 1 -1.83 -18.10 -13.50
C MET A 1 -1.52 -17.73 -12.07
N THR A 2 -0.28 -17.30 -11.79
CA THR A 2 0.16 -16.87 -10.46
C THR A 2 -0.46 -15.51 -10.17
N ARG A 3 -1.20 -15.39 -9.06
CA ARG A 3 -1.86 -14.13 -8.65
C ARG A 3 -0.83 -13.05 -8.36
N SER A 4 -1.07 -11.79 -8.75
CA SER A 4 -0.19 -10.65 -8.50
C SER A 4 -0.78 -9.73 -7.44
N VAL A 5 -0.03 -9.43 -6.38
CA VAL A 5 -0.48 -8.62 -5.24
C VAL A 5 0.45 -7.41 -5.04
N LEU A 6 -0.15 -6.22 -5.01
CA LEU A 6 0.53 -4.97 -4.69
C LEU A 6 0.26 -4.57 -3.24
N VAL A 7 1.25 -4.58 -2.36
CA VAL A 7 1.14 -4.09 -0.99
C VAL A 7 1.65 -2.65 -0.94
N VAL A 8 0.78 -1.71 -0.55
CA VAL A 8 1.07 -0.28 -0.57
C VAL A 8 1.24 0.24 0.86
N ASP A 9 2.40 0.81 1.13
CA ASP A 9 2.65 1.61 2.32
C ASP A 9 1.98 2.98 2.20
N GLY A 10 0.79 3.12 2.80
CA GLY A 10 0.02 4.36 2.71
C GLY A 10 0.75 5.55 3.34
N ALA A 11 1.53 5.36 4.40
CA ALA A 11 2.24 6.44 5.07
C ALA A 11 3.38 6.99 4.19
N ASN A 12 4.14 6.10 3.56
CA ASN A 12 5.22 6.46 2.65
C ASN A 12 4.67 7.13 1.38
N VAL A 13 3.60 6.60 0.79
CA VAL A 13 3.00 7.19 -0.41
C VAL A 13 2.46 8.58 -0.13
N VAL A 14 1.66 8.75 0.93
CA VAL A 14 1.15 10.07 1.35
C VAL A 14 2.30 11.03 1.71
N GLY A 15 3.38 10.52 2.32
CA GLY A 15 4.55 11.32 2.67
C GLY A 15 5.39 11.77 1.48
N SER A 16 5.37 11.02 0.37
CA SER A 16 6.14 11.34 -0.83
C SER A 16 5.54 12.42 -1.73
N VAL A 17 4.28 12.82 -1.51
CA VAL A 17 3.61 13.83 -2.35
C VAL A 17 3.98 15.24 -1.84
N PRO A 18 4.60 16.09 -2.69
CA PRO A 18 5.10 17.42 -2.28
C PRO A 18 4.02 18.51 -2.17
N ASP A 19 2.74 18.16 -2.28
CA ASP A 19 1.60 19.08 -2.27
C ASP A 19 1.00 19.32 -0.87
N GLY A 20 1.61 18.74 0.16
CA GLY A 20 1.17 18.91 1.55
C GLY A 20 0.10 17.93 2.01
N TRP A 21 -0.16 16.84 1.27
CA TRP A 21 -1.07 15.77 1.71
C TRP A 21 -0.80 15.27 3.13
N TRP A 22 0.46 15.32 3.57
CA TRP A 22 0.84 14.93 4.92
C TRP A 22 0.16 15.76 6.04
N LYS A 23 -0.35 16.96 5.74
CA LYS A 23 -1.07 17.82 6.70
C LYS A 23 -2.46 17.30 7.04
N ASP A 24 -3.10 16.62 6.09
CA ASP A 24 -4.39 15.95 6.25
C ASP A 24 -4.24 14.47 5.89
N ARG A 25 -3.71 13.69 6.84
CA ARG A 25 -3.45 12.26 6.64
C ARG A 25 -4.71 11.47 6.32
N SER A 26 -5.85 11.81 6.92
CA SER A 26 -7.13 11.18 6.64
C SER A 26 -7.60 11.43 5.20
N GLY A 27 -7.65 12.70 4.77
CA GLY A 27 -8.08 13.02 3.42
C GLY A 27 -7.09 12.52 2.37
N ALA A 28 -5.79 12.52 2.67
CA ALA A 28 -4.78 11.94 1.79
C ALA A 28 -4.93 10.42 1.62
N ALA A 29 -5.20 9.69 2.70
CA ALA A 29 -5.48 8.26 2.64
C ALA A 29 -6.75 7.96 1.83
N ARG A 30 -7.79 8.77 2.00
CA ARG A 30 -9.02 8.68 1.21
C ARG A 30 -8.75 8.89 -0.28
N ARG A 31 -8.03 9.97 -0.64
CA ARG A 31 -7.66 10.26 -2.03
C ARG A 31 -6.80 9.15 -2.64
N LEU A 32 -5.85 8.62 -1.89
CA LEU A 32 -5.03 7.50 -2.33
C LEU A 32 -5.89 6.25 -2.61
N HIS A 33 -6.81 5.92 -1.70
CA HIS A 33 -7.72 4.78 -1.88
C HIS A 33 -8.62 4.95 -3.10
N GLU A 34 -9.24 6.13 -3.28
CA GLU A 34 -10.07 6.44 -4.44
C GLU A 34 -9.28 6.32 -5.76
N ARG A 35 -8.03 6.79 -5.78
CA ARG A 35 -7.13 6.63 -6.94
C ARG A 35 -6.78 5.18 -7.22
N LEU A 36 -6.50 4.38 -6.18
CA LEU A 36 -6.21 2.95 -6.33
C LEU A 36 -7.40 2.18 -6.90
N LEU A 37 -8.63 2.48 -6.46
CA LEU A 37 -9.84 1.79 -6.93
C LEU A 37 -10.08 1.88 -8.43
N VAL A 38 -9.67 3.00 -9.05
CA VAL A 38 -9.93 3.29 -10.47
C VAL A 38 -8.70 3.13 -11.36
N ALA A 39 -7.53 2.88 -10.78
CA ALA A 39 -6.30 2.73 -11.53
C ALA A 39 -6.26 1.41 -12.29
N ASP A 40 -5.78 1.45 -13.54
CA ASP A 40 -5.51 0.26 -14.34
C ASP A 40 -4.13 -0.31 -13.98
N LEU A 41 -4.06 -1.01 -12.85
CA LEU A 41 -2.86 -1.70 -12.40
C LEU A 41 -2.86 -3.14 -12.88
N ALA A 42 -1.72 -3.63 -13.37
CA ALA A 42 -1.54 -5.03 -13.78
C ALA A 42 -1.58 -6.06 -12.62
N HIS A 43 -2.05 -5.66 -11.43
CA HIS A 43 -2.08 -6.50 -10.23
C HIS A 43 -3.52 -6.91 -9.95
N ASP A 44 -3.73 -8.16 -9.57
CA ASP A 44 -5.07 -8.71 -9.28
C ASP A 44 -5.66 -8.11 -7.99
N ASP A 45 -4.80 -7.82 -7.01
CA ASP A 45 -5.20 -7.18 -5.76
C ASP A 45 -4.22 -6.12 -5.31
N VAL A 46 -4.78 -5.11 -4.66
CA VAL A 46 -4.03 -4.08 -3.94
C VAL A 46 -4.34 -4.18 -2.46
N VAL A 47 -3.31 -4.23 -1.62
CA VAL A 47 -3.43 -4.16 -0.17
C VAL A 47 -2.92 -2.79 0.28
N LEU A 48 -3.82 -1.89 0.66
CA LEU A 48 -3.47 -0.58 1.18
C LEU A 48 -3.31 -0.66 2.71
N VAL A 49 -2.10 -0.48 3.22
CA VAL A 49 -1.83 -0.46 4.66
C VAL A 49 -1.87 0.97 5.18
N LEU A 50 -2.73 1.22 6.17
CA LEU A 50 -2.90 2.52 6.82
C LEU A 50 -2.52 2.44 8.31
N GLU A 51 -1.83 3.47 8.79
CA GLU A 51 -1.47 3.63 10.19
C GLU A 51 -1.83 5.01 10.75
N GLY A 52 -1.79 5.17 12.07
CA GLY A 52 -2.06 6.44 12.75
C GLY A 52 -3.35 7.13 12.30
N ALA A 53 -3.26 8.44 12.06
CA ALA A 53 -4.40 9.27 11.65
C ALA A 53 -4.96 8.93 10.26
N ALA A 54 -4.17 8.27 9.38
CA ALA A 54 -4.63 7.88 8.04
C ALA A 54 -5.79 6.87 8.09
N LYS A 55 -5.88 6.06 9.17
CA LYS A 55 -6.96 5.11 9.41
C LYS A 55 -8.35 5.75 9.41
N ALA A 56 -8.46 7.02 9.79
CA ALA A 56 -9.74 7.75 9.81
C ALA A 56 -10.24 8.10 8.40
N GLY A 57 -9.37 8.09 7.39
CA GLY A 57 -9.72 8.42 6.01
C GLY A 57 -10.51 7.34 5.29
N VAL A 58 -10.25 6.07 5.61
CA VAL A 58 -10.82 4.91 4.92
C VAL A 58 -11.03 3.78 5.93
N ARG A 59 -12.22 3.20 5.98
CA ARG A 59 -12.51 2.05 6.83
C ARG A 59 -11.75 0.81 6.35
N ALA A 60 -11.21 0.01 7.28
CA ALA A 60 -10.65 -1.29 6.93
C ALA A 60 -11.72 -2.19 6.29
N GLY A 61 -11.34 -2.90 5.23
CA GLY A 61 -12.27 -3.72 4.45
C GLY A 61 -11.87 -3.84 2.99
N ARG A 62 -12.63 -4.68 2.27
CA ARG A 62 -12.51 -4.88 0.83
C ARG A 62 -13.43 -3.90 0.11
N ASP A 63 -12.90 -3.20 -0.89
CA ASP A 63 -13.65 -2.41 -1.85
C ASP A 63 -13.10 -2.69 -3.26
N GLY A 64 -13.90 -3.35 -4.10
CA GLY A 64 -13.45 -3.86 -5.40
C GLY A 64 -12.15 -4.67 -5.29
N HIS A 65 -11.13 -4.27 -6.06
CA HIS A 65 -9.83 -4.93 -6.06
C HIS A 65 -8.89 -4.45 -4.93
N VAL A 66 -9.29 -3.46 -4.13
CA VAL A 66 -8.50 -2.90 -3.02
C VAL A 66 -8.92 -3.50 -1.67
N LEU A 67 -7.95 -3.92 -0.87
CA LEU A 67 -8.12 -4.33 0.52
C LEU A 67 -7.42 -3.30 1.41
N THR A 68 -8.20 -2.51 2.15
CA THR A 68 -7.66 -1.58 3.14
C THR A 68 -7.44 -2.30 4.46
N VAL A 69 -6.21 -2.26 4.96
CA VAL A 69 -5.78 -2.86 6.23
C VAL A 69 -5.33 -1.75 7.16
N HIS A 70 -5.88 -1.72 8.38
CA HIS A 70 -5.37 -0.85 9.42
C HIS A 70 -4.30 -1.59 10.23
N ALA A 71 -3.07 -1.08 10.21
CA ALA A 71 -1.97 -1.67 10.95
C ALA A 71 -2.28 -1.67 12.45
N ALA A 72 -2.25 -2.84 13.10
CA ALA A 72 -2.59 -2.93 14.52
C ALA A 72 -1.59 -2.18 15.41
N ARG A 73 -0.30 -2.22 15.05
CA ARG A 73 0.81 -1.60 15.78
C ARG A 73 1.50 -0.52 14.95
N ASP A 74 2.12 -0.94 13.86
CA ASP A 74 2.93 -0.11 12.97
C ASP A 74 2.80 -0.62 11.52
N GLY A 75 2.97 0.29 10.55
CA GLY A 75 2.90 -0.01 9.12
C GLY A 75 3.87 -1.13 8.71
N ASP A 76 5.13 -1.05 9.12
CA ASP A 76 6.19 -2.00 8.74
C ASP A 76 5.84 -3.45 9.08
N SER A 77 5.39 -3.70 10.30
CA SER A 77 5.04 -5.05 10.76
C SER A 77 3.82 -5.59 10.03
N GLU A 78 2.84 -4.74 9.75
CA GLU A 78 1.65 -5.12 8.97
C GLU A 78 2.02 -5.41 7.51
N ILE A 79 2.80 -4.54 6.86
CA ILE A 79 3.27 -4.72 5.47
C ILE A 79 4.04 -6.03 5.35
N ARG A 80 4.99 -6.29 6.26
CA ARG A 80 5.74 -7.56 6.28
C ARG A 80 4.83 -8.76 6.46
N ALA A 81 3.80 -8.67 7.31
CA ALA A 81 2.84 -9.76 7.50
C ALA A 81 2.02 -10.03 6.22
N ARG A 82 1.55 -8.97 5.55
CA ARG A 82 0.78 -9.08 4.29
C ARG A 82 1.63 -9.61 3.15
N ALA A 83 2.84 -9.08 2.97
CA ALA A 83 3.78 -9.55 1.95
C ALA A 83 4.10 -11.04 2.14
N ARG A 84 4.47 -11.46 3.37
CA ARG A 84 4.74 -12.87 3.67
C ARG A 84 3.53 -13.76 3.39
N SER A 85 2.34 -13.37 3.86
CA SER A 85 1.12 -14.15 3.64
C SER A 85 0.82 -14.34 2.16
N ALA A 86 0.98 -13.29 1.34
CA ALA A 86 0.75 -13.36 -0.10
C ALA A 86 1.81 -14.25 -0.79
N VAL A 87 3.09 -14.11 -0.44
CA VAL A 87 4.16 -14.99 -0.95
C VAL A 87 3.89 -16.45 -0.58
N SER A 88 3.48 -16.75 0.66
CA SER A 88 3.16 -18.11 1.09
C SER A 88 1.94 -18.70 0.38
N SER A 89 1.04 -17.86 -0.14
CA SER A 89 -0.07 -18.30 -1.00
C SER A 89 0.35 -18.53 -2.47
N GLY A 90 1.63 -18.34 -2.78
CA GLY A 90 2.18 -18.47 -4.13
C GLY A 90 1.93 -17.25 -5.01
N ALA A 91 1.62 -16.08 -4.47
CA ALA A 91 1.44 -14.85 -5.25
C ALA A 91 2.79 -14.23 -5.64
N HIS A 92 2.84 -13.55 -6.80
CA HIS A 92 3.89 -12.58 -7.10
C HIS A 92 3.60 -11.30 -6.31
N VAL A 93 4.53 -10.86 -5.46
CA VAL A 93 4.29 -9.75 -4.53
C VAL A 93 5.21 -8.59 -4.84
N VAL A 94 4.60 -7.40 -4.92
CA VAL A 94 5.29 -6.12 -5.01
C VAL A 94 4.92 -5.28 -3.79
N VAL A 95 5.91 -4.67 -3.13
CA VAL A 95 5.73 -3.73 -2.04
C VAL A 95 6.10 -2.33 -2.50
N VAL A 96 5.21 -1.36 -2.31
CA VAL A 96 5.48 0.06 -2.58
C VAL A 96 5.83 0.74 -1.28
N THR A 97 7.10 1.16 -1.13
CA THR A 97 7.59 1.92 0.03
C THR A 97 8.86 2.70 -0.34
N ALA A 98 9.12 3.80 0.34
CA ALA A 98 10.40 4.52 0.25
C ALA A 98 11.38 4.12 1.38
N ASP A 99 10.91 3.35 2.36
CA ASP A 99 11.72 2.88 3.48
C ASP A 99 12.65 1.73 3.04
N ARG A 100 13.96 1.99 3.09
CA ARG A 100 14.99 1.03 2.71
C ARG A 100 15.12 -0.13 3.69
N ALA A 101 14.90 0.10 4.99
CA ALA A 101 14.96 -0.94 5.99
C ALA A 101 13.76 -1.88 5.82
N LEU A 102 12.55 -1.34 5.64
CA LEU A 102 11.39 -2.15 5.32
C LEU A 102 11.58 -2.92 4.01
N GLY A 103 12.07 -2.27 2.96
CA GLY A 103 12.35 -2.88 1.66
C GLY A 103 13.32 -4.08 1.75
N ALA A 104 14.36 -3.98 2.58
CA ALA A 104 15.28 -5.09 2.81
C ALA A 104 14.63 -6.28 3.56
N ASN A 105 13.54 -6.05 4.29
CA ASN A 105 12.88 -7.04 5.16
C ASN A 105 11.62 -7.69 4.55
N VAL A 106 11.29 -7.39 3.29
CA VAL A 106 10.12 -7.98 2.60
C VAL A 106 10.48 -9.01 1.52
N SER A 107 11.77 -9.37 1.40
CA SER A 107 12.21 -10.45 0.50
C SER A 107 11.41 -11.75 0.72
N PRO A 108 10.96 -12.45 -0.34
CA PRO A 108 11.33 -12.29 -1.75
C PRO A 108 10.47 -11.29 -2.55
N ALA A 109 9.63 -10.48 -1.92
CA ALA A 109 8.82 -9.50 -2.63
C ALA A 109 9.69 -8.46 -3.35
N GLN A 110 9.27 -8.05 -4.55
CA GLN A 110 9.88 -6.93 -5.26
C GLN A 110 9.51 -5.61 -4.54
N VAL A 111 10.41 -4.63 -4.53
CA VAL A 111 10.16 -3.31 -3.94
C VAL A 111 10.17 -2.25 -5.02
N LEU A 112 9.15 -1.39 -5.03
CA LEU A 112 9.03 -0.23 -5.91
C LEU A 112 8.83 1.06 -5.10
N SER A 113 9.21 2.19 -5.68
CA SER A 113 9.10 3.48 -5.01
C SER A 113 7.66 4.03 -5.01
N PRO A 114 7.31 4.92 -4.08
CA PRO A 114 6.03 5.62 -4.11
C PRO A 114 5.79 6.40 -5.40
N SER A 115 6.82 7.02 -5.98
CA SER A 115 6.71 7.74 -7.26
C SER A 115 6.25 6.83 -8.39
N TRP A 116 6.78 5.59 -8.48
CA TRP A 116 6.36 4.63 -9.49
C TRP A 116 4.84 4.35 -9.43
N LEU A 117 4.28 4.30 -8.22
CA LEU A 117 2.85 4.10 -8.01
C LEU A 117 2.07 5.37 -8.37
N LEU A 118 2.52 6.52 -7.88
CA LEU A 118 1.87 7.80 -8.12
C LEU A 118 1.73 8.12 -9.62
N ASP A 119 2.74 7.79 -10.43
CA ASP A 119 2.75 7.95 -11.89
C ASP A 119 1.72 7.05 -12.62
N ARG A 120 1.14 6.06 -11.93
CA ARG A 120 0.19 5.08 -12.50
C ARG A 120 -1.24 5.27 -12.02
N ILE A 121 -1.41 5.93 -10.88
CA ILE A 121 -2.73 6.05 -10.24
C ILE A 121 -3.30 7.47 -10.37
N GLY A 122 -2.67 8.34 -11.15
CA GLY A 122 -3.24 9.63 -11.57
C GLY A 122 -2.35 10.37 -12.55
#